data_AF-A0A3D5QBI3-F1
#
_entry.id   AF-A0A3D5QBI3-F1
#
_cell.length_a   1.000
_cell.length_b   1.000
_cell.length_c   1.000
_cell.angle_alpha   90.00
_cell.angle_beta   90.00
_cell.angle_gamma   90.00
#
_symmetry.space_group_name_H-M   'P 1'
#
loop_
_entity.id
_entity.type
_entity.pdbx_description
1 polymer ?
#
loop_
_entity_poly.entity_id
_entity_poly.type
_entity_poly.pdbx_seq_one_letter_code
_entity_poly.pdbx_strand_id
1 'polypeptide(L)' 'MYEKLAEVKEKYDMITEKMTDPDIIADQELFQKYAKELSELKPIVEKYDEYTTALERVDEA' A
#
# COMPACT_ATOMS: atom_id res chain seq x y z
N MET A 1 -3.91 -15.62 -8.86
CA MET A 1 -2.82 -16.24 -8.07
C MET A 1 -2.12 -15.26 -7.12
N TYR A 2 -2.21 -13.94 -7.31
CA TYR A 2 -1.73 -12.91 -6.34
C TYR A 2 -2.84 -12.05 -5.74
N GLU A 3 -4.09 -12.51 -5.76
CA GLU A 3 -5.26 -11.73 -5.32
C GLU A 3 -5.10 -11.16 -3.91
N LYS A 4 -4.50 -11.92 -2.98
CA LYS A 4 -4.21 -11.44 -1.62
C LYS A 4 -3.19 -10.29 -1.57
N LEU A 5 -2.20 -10.29 -2.47
CA LEU A 5 -1.23 -9.19 -2.55
C LEU A 5 -1.86 -7.97 -3.22
N ALA A 6 -2.73 -8.19 -4.22
CA ALA A 6 -3.52 -7.13 -4.83
C ALA A 6 -4.47 -6.48 -3.79
N GLU A 7 -5.15 -7.27 -2.96
CA GLU A 7 -5.98 -6.77 -1.84
C GLU A 7 -5.15 -5.96 -0.83
N VAL A 8 -3.93 -6.41 -0.52
CA VAL A 8 -3.02 -5.68 0.37
C VAL A 8 -2.60 -4.35 -0.24
N LYS A 9 -2.30 -4.32 -1.55
CA LYS A 9 -1.96 -3.09 -2.28
C LYS A 9 -3.16 -2.13 -2.34
N GLU A 10 -4.34 -2.64 -2.67
CA GLU A 10 -5.58 -1.85 -2.70
C GLU A 10 -5.86 -1.22 -1.33
N LYS A 11 -5.70 -1.99 -0.24
CA LYS A 11 -5.85 -1.49 1.12
C LYS A 11 -4.80 -0.40 1.46
N TYR A 12 -3.55 -0.60 1.06
CA TYR A 12 -2.48 0.39 1.25
C TYR A 12 -2.81 1.70 0.51
N ASP A 13 -3.25 1.62 -0.74
CA ASP A 13 -3.61 2.78 -1.56
C ASP A 13 -4.81 3.53 -0.96
N MET A 14 -5.85 2.80 -0.54
CA MET A 14 -7.02 3.38 0.14
C MET A 14 -6.65 4.13 1.43
N ILE A 15 -5.77 3.56 2.26
CA ILE A 15 -5.35 4.22 3.51
C ILE A 15 -4.51 5.45 3.19
N THR A 16 -3.62 5.35 2.19
CA THR A 16 -2.79 6.47 1.73
C THR A 16 -3.66 7.63 1.24
N GLU A 17 -4.70 7.35 0.46
CA GLU A 17 -5.67 8.35 0.00
C GLU A 17 -6.40 9.00 1.18
N LYS A 18 -6.88 8.20 2.14
CA LYS A 18 -7.55 8.71 3.36
C LYS A 18 -6.65 9.61 4.19
N MET A 19 -5.35 9.38 4.22
CA MET A 19 -4.40 10.24 4.94
C MET A 19 -4.20 11.61 4.28
N THR A 20 -4.76 11.86 3.10
CA THR A 20 -4.81 13.18 2.47
C THR A 20 -6.05 14.00 2.90
N ASP A 21 -7.03 13.36 3.53
CA ASP A 21 -8.24 14.00 4.01
C ASP A 21 -7.94 14.92 5.22
N PRO A 22 -8.26 16.23 5.15
CA PRO A 22 -8.04 17.17 6.26
C PRO A 22 -8.66 16.74 7.59
N ASP A 23 -9.80 16.04 7.58
CA ASP A 23 -10.47 15.58 8.79
C ASP A 23 -9.67 14.45 9.46
N ILE A 24 -9.02 13.60 8.66
CA ILE A 24 -8.13 12.55 9.13
C ILE A 24 -6.80 13.14 9.62
N ILE A 25 -6.27 14.14 8.93
CA ILE A 25 -5.04 14.84 9.33
C ILE A 25 -5.23 15.58 10.66
N ALA A 26 -6.41 16.16 10.88
CA ALA A 26 -6.75 16.84 12.12
C ALA A 26 -6.94 15.88 13.30
N ASP A 27 -7.34 14.62 13.03
CA ASP A 27 -7.43 13.57 14.04
C ASP A 27 -6.10 12.82 14.22
N GLN A 28 -5.34 13.24 15.23
CA GLN A 28 -4.00 12.71 15.51
C GLN A 28 -4.00 11.20 15.84
N GLU A 29 -5.05 10.68 16.49
CA GLU A 29 -5.13 9.26 16.85
C GLU A 29 -5.37 8.41 15.60
N LEU A 30 -6.31 8.86 14.77
CA LEU A 30 -6.65 8.19 13.51
C LEU A 30 -5.50 8.26 12.51
N PHE A 31 -4.82 9.40 12.42
CA PHE A 31 -3.63 9.58 11.59
C PHE A 31 -2.49 8.65 12.01
N GLN A 32 -2.20 8.54 13.32
CA GLN A 32 -1.18 7.63 13.83
C GLN A 32 -1.52 6.17 13.55
N LYS A 33 -2.79 5.79 13.71
CA LYS A 33 -3.27 4.44 13.39
C LYS A 33 -3.02 4.10 11.93
N TYR A 34 -3.43 4.97 11.01
CA TYR A 34 -3.21 4.75 9.57
C TYR A 34 -1.74 4.78 9.18
N ALA A 35 -0.94 5.69 9.76
CA ALA A 35 0.50 5.73 9.51
C ALA A 35 1.20 4.42 9.91
N LYS A 36 0.80 3.84 11.05
CA LYS A 36 1.33 2.54 11.50
C LYS A 36 0.90 1.42 10.56
N GLU A 37 -0.37 1.40 10.17
CA GLU A 37 -0.90 0.41 9.24
C GLU A 37 -0.19 0.48 7.87
N LEU A 38 0.02 1.67 7.33
CA LEU A 38 0.83 1.86 6.10
C LEU A 38 2.26 1.35 6.28
N SER A 39 2.90 1.62 7.42
CA SER A 39 4.27 1.14 7.67
C SER A 39 4.36 -0.39 7.70
N GLU A 40 3.32 -1.07 8.18
CA GLU A 40 3.26 -2.55 8.22
C GLU A 40 3.00 -3.13 6.83
N LEU A 41 2.18 -2.46 6.01
CA LEU A 41 1.82 -2.91 4.67
C LEU A 41 2.88 -2.58 3.61
N LYS A 42 3.60 -1.46 3.76
CA LYS A 42 4.62 -0.97 2.83
C LYS A 42 5.64 -2.02 2.37
N PRO A 43 6.31 -2.80 3.25
CA PRO A 43 7.29 -3.79 2.79
C PRO A 43 6.66 -4.92 1.95
N ILE A 44 5.38 -5.22 2.16
CA ILE A 44 4.66 -6.24 1.38
C ILE A 44 4.35 -5.70 -0.02
N VAL A 45 3.87 -4.45 -0.09
CA VAL A 45 3.55 -3.78 -1.36
C VAL A 45 4.82 -3.55 -2.19
N GLU A 46 5.92 -3.10 -1.58
CA GLU A 46 7.20 -2.92 -2.27
C GLU A 46 7.71 -4.22 -2.88
N LYS A 47 7.61 -5.34 -2.16
CA LYS A 47 8.00 -6.66 -2.68
C LYS A 47 7.09 -7.14 -3.79
N TYR A 48 5.80 -6.85 -3.71
CA TYR A 48 4.86 -7.15 -4.77
C TYR A 48 5.15 -6.34 -6.04
N ASP A 49 5.44 -5.05 -5.91
CA ASP A 49 5.76 -4.18 -7.06
C ASP A 49 7.09 -4.57 -7.71
N GLU A 50 8.12 -4.89 -6.91
CA GLU A 50 9.38 -5.46 -7.40
C GLU A 50 9.14 -6.76 -8.19
N TYR A 51 8.33 -7.66 -7.66
CA TYR A 51 7.99 -8.93 -8.31
C TYR A 51 7.28 -8.72 -9.64
N THR A 52 6.28 -7.84 -9.66
CA THR A 52 5.47 -7.58 -10.86
C THR A 52 6.33 -6.94 -11.95
N THR A 53 7.16 -5.96 -11.59
CA THR A 53 8.11 -5.31 -12.50
C THR A 53 9.15 -6.30 -13.05
N ALA A 54 9.65 -7.21 -12.21
CA ALA A 54 10.59 -8.24 -12.65
C ALA A 54 9.94 -9.23 -13.63
N LEU A 55 8.66 -9.56 -13.43
CA LEU A 55 7.90 -10.41 -14.34
C LEU A 55 7.73 -9.75 -15.71
N GLU A 56 7.30 -8.49 -15.73
CA GLU A 56 7.14 -7.70 -16.96
C GLU A 56 8.44 -7.62 -17.76
N ARG A 57 9.57 -7.42 -17.08
CA ARG A 57 10.90 -7.39 -17.73
C ARG A 57 11.33 -8.72 -18.32
N VAL A 58 10.88 -9.84 -17.74
CA VAL A 58 11.18 -11.18 -18.26
C VAL A 58 10.28 -11.50 -19.45
N ASP A 59 9.02 -11.06 -19.44
CA ASP A 59 8.08 -11.24 -20.54
C ASP A 59 8.37 -10.33 -21.75
N GLU A 60 9.01 -9.17 -21.53
CA GLU A 60 9.45 -8.26 -22.60
C GLU A 60 10.77 -8.65 -23.30
N ALA A 61 11.47 -9.69 -22.81
CA ALA A 61 12.78 -10.14 -23.33
C ALA A 61 12.69 -11.39 -24.22
#